data_AF-A0A939UB47-F1
#
_entry.id   AF-A0A939UB47-F1
#
_cell.length_a   1.000
_cell.length_b   1.000
_cell.length_c   1.000
_cell.angle_alpha   90.00
_cell.angle_beta   90.00
_cell.angle_gamma   90.00
#
_symmetry.space_group_name_H-M   'P 1'
#
loop_
_entity.id
_entity.type
_entity.pdbx_description
1 polymer ?
#
loop_
_entity_poly.entity_id
_entity_poly.type
_entity_poly.pdbx_seq_one_letter_code
_entity_poly.pdbx_strand_id
1 'polypeptide(L)'
;MDNDNKIKSGKETPDQRHKEVLLFLNEELSRLQTNNSADSYDLEKEYAKTKKNRSFFSMGLLLGSLLAVFLIAWGITAGIEKQNSEITVNLEEFEGLNIKNLLDSVSKVQTNYDNAMKNRTNLVSDKEIALNKAAEKRDSDLFLIESLTLKPAEAEERRQKVLEEYEESITHVEEYYNPLIVLAENELAEYKKQLDEYDTAKLESARQQEQALDSERRVHQLEIDKISRDYETRINELQTTMADERRTNAEKIRSSVTEVSQKYLAEIAELDPDLSKDKNQRVVGLYSGLPDQAYDFKTFVEQNNVEDETTVLGMGQYQEYYDQYNSVMEPLEKIPFKNSATSYLKASKKIVQNMGITFENAALRFSEEKKELDNQITDLNN
;
A
#
# COMPACT_ATOMS: atom_id res chain seq x y z
N MET A 1 -7.41 -11.67 46.70
CA MET A 1 -7.61 -12.39 47.97
C MET A 1 -8.74 -11.65 48.68
N ASP A 2 -9.98 -11.78 48.18
CA ASP A 2 -10.91 -12.88 48.48
C ASP A 2 -11.06 -13.10 49.98
N ASN A 3 -12.17 -12.58 50.52
CA ASN A 3 -12.83 -13.20 51.65
C ASN A 3 -14.34 -13.00 51.51
N ASP A 4 -14.90 -13.82 50.62
CA ASP A 4 -16.30 -14.21 50.66
C ASP A 4 -16.52 -15.06 51.92
N ASN A 5 -17.47 -14.68 52.78
CA ASN A 5 -18.14 -15.68 53.60
C ASN A 5 -19.62 -15.34 53.78
N LYS A 6 -20.43 -16.09 53.04
CA LYS A 6 -21.90 -16.15 53.14
C LYS A 6 -22.29 -16.96 54.37
N ILE A 7 -23.17 -16.43 55.23
CA ILE A 7 -24.07 -17.26 56.04
C ILE A 7 -25.50 -16.71 55.89
N LYS A 8 -26.36 -17.58 55.38
CA LYS A 8 -27.82 -17.41 55.28
C LYS A 8 -28.47 -17.70 56.64
N SER A 9 -29.49 -16.91 56.95
CA SER A 9 -30.79 -17.28 57.55
C SER A 9 -30.81 -18.27 58.74
N GLY A 10 -31.27 -17.79 59.90
CA GLY A 10 -31.78 -18.67 60.95
C GLY A 10 -32.09 -18.00 62.30
N LYS A 11 -33.31 -17.44 62.42
CA LYS A 11 -34.15 -17.32 63.63
C LYS A 11 -33.47 -17.06 64.99
N GLU A 12 -33.60 -15.83 65.50
CA GLU A 12 -33.57 -15.58 66.95
C GLU A 12 -34.78 -14.76 67.41
N THR A 13 -35.33 -15.24 68.52
CA THR A 13 -36.66 -15.01 69.10
C THR A 13 -36.80 -13.68 69.87
N PRO A 14 -38.02 -13.16 70.04
CA PRO A 14 -38.30 -11.82 70.61
C PRO A 14 -38.10 -11.69 72.13
N ASP A 15 -37.44 -12.64 72.78
CA ASP A 15 -37.64 -12.92 74.22
C ASP A 15 -36.44 -12.53 75.13
N GLN A 16 -35.48 -11.78 74.59
CA GLN A 16 -34.31 -11.30 75.37
C GLN A 16 -34.33 -9.79 75.67
N ARG A 17 -35.26 -9.01 75.10
CA ARG A 17 -35.39 -7.57 75.41
C ARG A 17 -36.22 -7.25 76.66
N HIS A 18 -36.82 -8.25 77.31
CA HIS A 18 -37.72 -8.04 78.45
C HIS A 18 -37.11 -8.34 79.83
N LYS A 19 -35.88 -8.86 79.91
CA LYS A 19 -35.23 -9.14 81.20
C LYS A 19 -34.58 -7.92 81.87
N GLU A 20 -34.21 -6.90 81.09
CA GLU A 20 -33.60 -5.67 81.64
C GLU A 20 -34.66 -4.70 82.21
N VAL A 21 -35.90 -4.75 81.71
CA VAL A 21 -37.02 -3.92 82.19
C VAL A 21 -37.63 -4.45 83.49
N LEU A 22 -37.51 -5.76 83.75
CA LEU A 22 -38.03 -6.41 84.97
C LEU A 22 -37.19 -6.12 86.23
N LEU A 23 -35.94 -5.68 86.09
CA LEU A 23 -35.09 -5.27 87.21
C LEU A 23 -35.42 -3.86 87.72
N PHE A 24 -35.89 -2.97 86.84
CA PHE A 24 -36.29 -1.60 87.21
C PHE A 24 -37.69 -1.50 87.84
N LEU A 25 -38.56 -2.49 87.64
CA LEU A 25 -39.92 -2.50 88.23
C LEU A 25 -39.99 -3.11 89.64
N ASN A 26 -39.00 -3.89 90.04
CA ASN A 26 -39.04 -4.61 91.32
C ASN A 26 -38.75 -3.68 92.53
N GLU A 27 -37.98 -2.61 92.32
CA GLU A 27 -37.60 -1.64 93.35
C GLU A 27 -38.69 -0.58 93.61
N GLU A 28 -39.59 -0.34 92.64
CA GLU A 28 -40.80 0.49 92.83
C GLU A 28 -41.98 -0.31 93.42
N LEU A 29 -42.12 -1.60 93.08
CA LEU A 29 -43.18 -2.47 93.62
C LEU A 29 -43.00 -2.79 95.12
N SER A 30 -41.77 -2.85 95.61
CA SER A 30 -41.46 -3.14 97.01
C SER A 30 -41.67 -1.95 97.97
N ARG A 31 -41.89 -0.74 97.44
CA ARG A 31 -42.33 0.45 98.22
C ARG A 31 -43.85 0.54 98.39
N LEU A 32 -44.63 -0.25 97.65
CA LEU A 32 -46.09 -0.30 97.77
C LEU A 32 -46.60 -1.35 98.78
N GLN A 33 -45.74 -2.25 99.24
CA GLN A 33 -46.13 -3.36 100.12
C GLN A 33 -45.92 -3.13 101.63
N THR A 34 -45.40 -1.96 102.05
CA THR A 34 -45.04 -1.68 103.45
C THR A 34 -46.00 -0.76 104.22
N ASN A 35 -47.14 -0.39 103.64
CA ASN A 35 -48.24 0.24 104.39
C ASN A 35 -49.44 -0.71 104.45
N ASN A 36 -49.41 -1.50 105.51
CA ASN A 36 -50.44 -2.42 105.97
C ASN A 36 -51.86 -1.80 105.98
N SER A 37 -52.79 -2.60 105.45
CA SER A 37 -54.01 -3.07 106.14
C SER A 37 -55.07 -2.06 106.61
N ALA A 38 -56.28 -2.35 106.15
CA ALA A 38 -57.59 -1.89 106.65
C ALA A 38 -58.08 -0.53 106.15
N ASP A 39 -58.40 -0.47 104.85
CA ASP A 39 -59.74 -0.09 104.42
C ASP A 39 -59.96 -0.65 103.01
N SER A 40 -60.81 -1.66 102.89
CA SER A 40 -61.19 -2.22 101.59
C SER A 40 -61.93 -1.14 100.80
N TYR A 41 -61.23 -0.55 99.83
CA TYR A 41 -61.79 0.39 98.88
C TYR A 41 -62.79 -0.36 97.99
N ASP A 42 -64.06 -0.25 98.35
CA ASP A 42 -65.17 -0.91 97.67
C ASP A 42 -65.48 -0.18 96.36
N LEU A 43 -64.95 -0.73 95.26
CA LEU A 43 -65.17 -0.24 93.89
C LEU A 43 -66.67 -0.14 93.57
N GLU A 44 -67.54 -1.01 94.12
CA GLU A 44 -68.99 -0.92 93.87
C GLU A 44 -69.61 0.34 94.48
N LYS A 45 -69.09 0.83 95.61
CA LYS A 45 -69.55 2.07 96.26
C LYS A 45 -69.10 3.34 95.52
N GLU A 46 -67.95 3.30 94.83
CA GLU A 46 -67.44 4.39 93.97
C GLU A 46 -68.12 4.40 92.58
N TYR A 47 -68.35 3.23 91.98
CA TYR A 47 -69.13 3.11 90.73
C TYR A 47 -70.59 3.56 90.90
N ALA A 48 -71.17 3.36 92.09
CA ALA A 48 -72.49 3.89 92.42
C ALA A 48 -72.53 5.43 92.49
N LYS A 49 -71.41 6.09 92.85
CA LYS A 49 -71.28 7.56 92.85
C LYS A 49 -71.01 8.13 91.45
N THR A 50 -70.37 7.40 90.54
CA THR A 50 -70.15 7.84 89.14
C THR A 50 -71.32 7.54 88.19
N LYS A 51 -72.23 6.63 88.54
CA LYS A 51 -73.44 6.37 87.73
C LYS A 51 -74.45 7.54 87.72
N LYS A 52 -74.34 8.48 88.67
CA LYS A 52 -75.27 9.62 88.79
C LYS A 52 -74.76 10.91 88.12
N ASN A 53 -73.56 10.92 87.54
CA ASN A 53 -73.01 12.08 86.84
C ASN A 53 -72.43 11.69 85.46
N ARG A 54 -73.29 11.17 84.59
CA ARG A 54 -73.00 11.09 83.14
C ARG A 54 -73.04 12.51 82.57
N SER A 55 -71.90 13.18 82.59
CA SER A 55 -71.73 14.45 81.90
C SER A 55 -71.62 14.20 80.39
N PHE A 56 -72.54 14.75 79.60
CA PHE A 56 -72.42 14.77 78.13
C PHE A 56 -71.10 15.42 77.66
N PHE A 57 -70.49 16.27 78.49
CA PHE A 57 -69.23 16.95 78.20
C PHE A 57 -68.04 16.00 78.12
N SER A 58 -67.94 14.99 78.99
CA SER A 58 -66.82 14.03 78.94
C SER A 58 -66.92 13.08 77.76
N MET A 59 -68.15 12.71 77.34
CA MET A 59 -68.38 11.97 76.09
C MET A 59 -68.03 12.82 74.87
N GLY A 60 -68.37 14.11 74.87
CA GLY A 60 -68.03 15.05 73.80
C GLY A 60 -66.53 15.29 73.66
N LEU A 61 -65.80 15.37 74.78
CA LEU A 61 -64.34 15.56 74.78
C LEU A 61 -63.60 14.35 74.22
N LEU A 62 -64.06 13.14 74.54
CA LEU A 62 -63.49 11.88 74.05
C LEU A 62 -63.79 11.65 72.56
N LEU A 63 -65.01 12.00 72.11
CA LEU A 63 -65.36 11.96 70.70
C LEU A 63 -64.59 13.03 69.90
N GLY A 64 -64.37 14.20 70.49
CA GLY A 64 -63.60 15.30 69.91
C GLY A 64 -62.12 14.99 69.74
N SER A 65 -61.47 14.33 70.71
CA SER A 65 -60.07 13.93 70.57
C SER A 65 -59.89 12.86 69.48
N LEU A 66 -60.86 11.95 69.34
CA LEU A 66 -60.85 10.90 68.31
C LEU A 66 -61.04 11.51 66.91
N LEU A 67 -61.94 12.49 66.78
CA LEU A 67 -62.13 13.26 65.55
C LEU A 67 -60.89 14.08 65.16
N ALA A 68 -60.22 14.70 66.14
CA ALA A 68 -59.01 15.48 65.91
C ALA A 68 -57.86 14.62 65.35
N VAL A 69 -57.65 13.43 65.92
CA VAL A 69 -56.63 12.48 65.41
C VAL A 69 -56.98 12.04 63.99
N PHE A 70 -58.26 11.78 63.70
CA PHE A 70 -58.71 11.39 62.36
C PHE A 70 -58.49 12.50 61.32
N LEU A 71 -58.76 13.76 61.69
CA LEU A 71 -58.54 14.92 60.82
C LEU A 71 -57.06 15.20 60.55
N ILE A 72 -56.20 15.03 61.57
CA ILE A 72 -54.75 15.18 61.41
C ILE A 72 -54.20 14.06 60.51
N ALA A 73 -54.61 12.82 60.73
CA ALA A 73 -54.22 11.70 59.87
C ALA A 73 -54.66 11.92 58.42
N TRP A 74 -55.92 12.31 58.19
CA TRP A 74 -56.43 12.64 56.87
C TRP A 74 -55.70 13.81 56.22
N GLY A 75 -55.37 14.87 56.98
CA GLY A 75 -54.60 16.01 56.49
C GLY A 75 -53.17 15.65 56.07
N ILE A 76 -52.51 14.76 56.82
CA ILE A 76 -51.19 14.25 56.44
C ILE A 76 -51.29 13.39 55.16
N THR A 77 -52.27 12.49 55.09
CA THR A 77 -52.48 11.66 53.89
C THR A 77 -52.79 12.49 52.66
N ALA A 78 -53.68 13.48 52.76
CA ALA A 78 -54.02 14.39 51.67
C ALA A 78 -52.84 15.30 51.27
N GLY A 79 -52.01 15.70 52.24
CA GLY A 79 -50.78 16.46 51.98
C GLY A 79 -49.73 15.66 51.20
N ILE A 80 -49.56 14.38 51.54
CA ILE A 80 -48.67 13.46 50.81
C ILE A 80 -49.22 13.19 49.41
N GLU A 81 -50.53 12.96 49.27
CA GLU A 81 -51.15 12.66 47.97
C GLU A 81 -51.07 13.86 47.01
N LYS A 82 -51.18 15.09 47.54
CA LYS A 82 -50.99 16.34 46.77
C LYS A 82 -49.53 16.57 46.37
N GLN A 83 -48.56 16.18 47.20
CA GLN A 83 -47.13 16.26 46.84
C GLN A 83 -46.70 15.13 45.88
N ASN A 84 -47.27 13.93 46.01
CA ASN A 84 -46.97 12.82 45.11
C ASN A 84 -47.64 12.95 43.73
N SER A 85 -48.76 13.67 43.61
CA SER A 85 -49.38 13.93 42.29
C SER A 85 -48.58 14.89 41.40
N GLU A 86 -47.58 15.59 41.96
CA GLU A 86 -46.73 16.55 41.24
C GLU A 86 -45.32 16.00 40.95
N ILE A 87 -45.06 14.73 41.28
CA ILE A 87 -43.92 13.99 40.73
C ILE A 87 -44.40 13.27 39.46
N THR A 88 -44.81 14.05 38.46
CA THR A 88 -44.70 13.60 37.08
C THR A 88 -43.22 13.37 36.83
N VAL A 89 -42.80 12.12 36.75
CA VAL A 89 -41.50 11.77 36.16
C VAL A 89 -41.48 12.44 34.79
N ASN A 90 -40.72 13.52 34.65
CA ASN A 90 -40.66 14.32 33.42
C ASN A 90 -40.15 13.42 32.30
N LEU A 91 -41.07 12.91 31.48
CA LEU A 91 -40.78 12.15 30.27
C LEU A 91 -39.95 12.97 29.26
N GLU A 92 -39.94 14.30 29.37
CA GLU A 92 -39.10 15.22 28.59
C GLU A 92 -37.59 15.00 28.78
N GLU A 93 -37.11 14.73 30.00
CA GLU A 93 -35.69 14.47 30.25
C GLU A 93 -35.25 13.13 29.66
N PHE A 94 -36.15 12.13 29.64
CA PHE A 94 -35.92 10.83 29.03
C PHE A 94 -36.02 10.87 27.50
N GLU A 95 -36.90 11.68 26.92
CA GLU A 95 -36.93 11.95 25.48
C GLU A 95 -35.65 12.66 25.02
N GLY A 96 -35.19 13.68 25.74
CA GLY A 96 -33.94 14.38 25.45
C GLY A 96 -32.70 13.48 25.51
N LEU A 97 -32.61 12.59 26.51
CA LEU A 97 -31.54 11.58 26.60
C LEU A 97 -31.60 10.54 25.47
N ASN A 98 -32.80 10.11 25.07
CA ASN A 98 -32.98 9.15 24.00
C ASN A 98 -32.65 9.76 22.62
N ILE A 99 -33.06 11.01 22.39
CA ILE A 99 -32.74 11.77 21.18
C ILE A 99 -31.24 12.02 21.06
N LYS A 100 -30.57 12.41 22.16
CA LYS A 100 -29.11 12.59 22.18
C LYS A 100 -28.36 11.29 21.88
N ASN A 101 -28.76 10.18 22.51
CA ASN A 101 -28.13 8.87 22.26
C ASN A 101 -28.36 8.38 20.81
N LEU A 102 -29.52 8.68 20.22
CA LEU A 102 -29.82 8.41 18.81
C LEU A 102 -28.93 9.25 17.88
N LEU A 103 -28.83 10.56 18.13
CA LEU A 103 -27.98 11.47 17.36
C LEU A 103 -26.50 11.13 17.50
N ASP A 104 -26.01 10.82 18.69
CA ASP A 104 -24.63 10.40 18.92
C ASP A 104 -24.34 9.06 18.20
N SER A 105 -25.29 8.12 18.21
CA SER A 105 -25.14 6.85 17.48
C SER A 105 -25.10 7.06 15.97
N VAL A 106 -26.03 7.85 15.43
CA VAL A 106 -26.08 8.13 13.99
C VAL A 106 -24.86 8.94 13.55
N SER A 107 -24.45 9.94 14.34
CA SER A 107 -23.23 10.72 14.11
C SER A 107 -21.99 9.82 14.08
N LYS A 108 -21.92 8.84 14.98
CA LYS A 108 -20.84 7.85 15.00
C LYS A 108 -20.86 6.95 13.77
N VAL A 109 -22.03 6.44 13.37
CA VAL A 109 -22.16 5.62 12.15
C VAL A 109 -21.83 6.44 10.90
N GLN A 110 -22.30 7.69 10.82
CA GLN A 110 -21.99 8.61 9.72
C GLN A 110 -20.48 8.90 9.65
N THR A 111 -19.84 9.20 10.79
CA THR A 111 -18.38 9.40 10.86
C THR A 111 -17.62 8.16 10.41
N ASN A 112 -18.07 6.97 10.80
CA ASN A 112 -17.47 5.71 10.37
C ASN A 112 -17.67 5.48 8.86
N TYR A 113 -18.86 5.78 8.32
CA TYR A 113 -19.13 5.73 6.88
C TYR A 113 -18.21 6.68 6.10
N ASP A 114 -18.09 7.94 6.54
CA ASP A 114 -17.25 8.94 5.88
C ASP A 114 -15.76 8.54 5.94
N ASN A 115 -15.30 8.00 7.06
CA ASN A 115 -13.94 7.46 7.21
C ASN A 115 -13.69 6.24 6.31
N ALA A 116 -14.64 5.31 6.23
CA ALA A 116 -14.54 4.15 5.34
C ALA A 116 -14.56 4.57 3.86
N MET A 117 -15.34 5.60 3.51
CA MET A 117 -15.40 6.16 2.16
C MET A 117 -14.09 6.82 1.77
N LYS A 118 -13.50 7.59 2.69
CA LYS A 118 -12.18 8.18 2.53
C LYS A 118 -11.10 7.10 2.39
N ASN A 119 -11.13 6.07 3.24
CA ASN A 119 -10.19 4.95 3.15
C ASN A 119 -10.27 4.23 1.80
N ARG A 120 -11.49 3.91 1.33
CA ARG A 120 -11.70 3.31 0.01
C ARG A 120 -11.15 4.20 -1.11
N THR A 121 -11.43 5.50 -1.06
CA THR A 121 -10.96 6.46 -2.05
C THR A 121 -9.43 6.53 -2.07
N ASN A 122 -8.80 6.55 -0.90
CA ASN A 122 -7.34 6.51 -0.78
C ASN A 122 -6.75 5.20 -1.35
N LEU A 123 -7.34 4.05 -1.02
CA LEU A 123 -6.87 2.75 -1.53
C LEU A 123 -6.95 2.65 -3.05
N VAL A 124 -8.03 3.18 -3.66
CA VAL A 124 -8.18 3.22 -5.13
C VAL A 124 -7.15 4.17 -5.75
N SER A 125 -6.95 5.35 -5.16
CA SER A 125 -5.96 6.33 -5.62
C SER A 125 -4.53 5.78 -5.51
N ASP A 126 -4.17 5.18 -4.38
CA ASP A 126 -2.85 4.59 -4.15
C ASP A 126 -2.59 3.43 -5.12
N LYS A 127 -3.60 2.61 -5.40
CA LYS A 127 -3.53 1.58 -6.44
C LYS A 127 -3.21 2.18 -7.80
N GLU A 128 -3.95 3.22 -8.22
CA GLU A 128 -3.73 3.89 -9.51
C GLU A 128 -2.32 4.50 -9.61
N ILE A 129 -1.84 5.14 -8.54
CA ILE A 129 -0.47 5.67 -8.46
C ILE A 129 0.56 4.56 -8.61
N ALA A 130 0.35 3.41 -7.95
CA ALA A 130 1.26 2.27 -8.04
C ALA A 130 1.29 1.66 -9.46
N LEU A 131 0.13 1.53 -10.11
CA LEU A 131 0.03 1.06 -11.49
C LEU A 131 0.72 2.01 -12.47
N ASN A 132 0.50 3.33 -12.32
CA ASN A 132 1.14 4.34 -13.15
C ASN A 132 2.66 4.32 -12.98
N LYS A 133 3.16 4.16 -11.75
CA LYS A 133 4.60 4.02 -11.49
C LYS A 133 5.21 2.77 -12.17
N ALA A 134 4.48 1.65 -12.18
CA ALA A 134 4.93 0.45 -12.90
C ALA A 134 4.99 0.70 -14.42
N ALA A 135 3.99 1.37 -14.98
CA ALA A 135 3.97 1.74 -16.40
C ALA A 135 5.09 2.72 -16.78
N GLU A 136 5.33 3.75 -15.97
CA GLU A 136 6.43 4.70 -16.15
C GLU A 136 7.80 4.01 -16.16
N LYS A 137 8.01 3.07 -15.22
CA LYS A 137 9.25 2.28 -15.16
C LYS A 137 9.44 1.46 -16.44
N ARG A 138 8.41 0.72 -16.86
CA ARG A 138 8.43 -0.06 -18.11
C ARG A 138 8.79 0.84 -19.31
N ASP A 139 8.11 1.96 -19.47
CA ASP A 139 8.32 2.87 -20.61
C ASP A 139 9.71 3.52 -20.60
N SER A 140 10.26 3.79 -19.42
CA SER A 140 11.63 4.27 -19.26
C SER A 140 12.65 3.19 -19.65
N ASP A 141 12.47 1.96 -19.16
CA ASP A 141 13.40 0.86 -19.40
C ASP A 141 13.38 0.42 -20.87
N LEU A 142 12.20 0.37 -21.50
CA LEU A 142 12.06 0.11 -22.95
C LEU A 142 12.73 1.20 -23.79
N PHE A 143 12.54 2.47 -23.45
CA PHE A 143 13.20 3.57 -24.14
C PHE A 143 14.73 3.46 -24.04
N LEU A 144 15.25 3.09 -22.86
CA LEU A 144 16.69 2.88 -22.68
C LEU A 144 17.18 1.76 -23.61
N ILE A 145 16.48 0.62 -23.67
CA ILE A 145 16.85 -0.49 -24.56
C ILE A 145 16.88 -0.05 -26.03
N GLU A 146 15.89 0.72 -26.48
CA GLU A 146 15.83 1.23 -27.85
C GLU A 146 16.94 2.24 -28.16
N SER A 147 17.31 3.07 -27.18
CA SER A 147 18.38 4.06 -27.34
C SER A 147 19.79 3.45 -27.39
N LEU A 148 19.94 2.23 -26.86
CA LEU A 148 21.17 1.48 -26.86
C LEU A 148 21.32 0.70 -28.16
N THR A 149 22.48 0.80 -28.80
CA THR A 149 22.78 0.06 -30.05
C THR A 149 23.16 -1.40 -29.74
N LEU A 150 22.22 -2.15 -29.16
CA LEU A 150 22.37 -3.57 -28.80
C LEU A 150 22.20 -4.48 -30.02
N LYS A 151 22.70 -5.72 -29.92
CA LYS A 151 22.41 -6.75 -30.94
C LYS A 151 20.92 -7.10 -30.89
N PRO A 152 20.25 -7.43 -32.03
CA PRO A 152 18.82 -7.69 -32.05
C PRO A 152 18.32 -8.76 -31.06
N ALA A 153 19.07 -9.86 -30.91
CA ALA A 153 18.73 -10.93 -29.98
C ALA A 153 18.82 -10.48 -28.51
N GLU A 154 19.84 -9.70 -28.16
CA GLU A 154 20.04 -9.17 -26.80
C GLU A 154 19.00 -8.08 -26.47
N ALA A 155 18.65 -7.24 -27.44
CA ALA A 155 17.60 -6.24 -27.27
C ALA A 155 16.25 -6.91 -27.00
N GLU A 156 15.95 -8.02 -27.68
CA GLU A 156 14.71 -8.75 -27.48
C GLU A 156 14.64 -9.45 -26.12
N GLU A 157 15.72 -10.13 -25.72
CA GLU A 157 15.82 -10.75 -24.40
C GLU A 157 15.59 -9.74 -23.27
N ARG A 158 16.22 -8.56 -23.37
CA ARG A 158 16.02 -7.49 -22.38
C ARG A 158 14.60 -6.91 -22.40
N ARG A 159 13.98 -6.78 -23.58
CA ARG A 159 12.59 -6.32 -23.69
C ARG A 159 11.64 -7.29 -23.00
N GLN A 160 11.78 -8.59 -23.24
CA GLN A 160 10.95 -9.61 -22.58
C GLN A 160 11.08 -9.54 -21.06
N LYS A 161 12.30 -9.41 -20.55
CA LYS A 161 12.52 -9.26 -19.11
C LYS A 161 11.83 -8.02 -18.52
N VAL A 162 11.86 -6.88 -19.21
CA VAL A 162 11.15 -5.66 -18.77
C VAL A 162 9.63 -5.87 -18.76
N LEU A 163 9.09 -6.62 -19.72
CA LEU A 163 7.66 -6.95 -19.75
C LEU A 163 7.26 -7.90 -18.62
N GLU A 164 8.08 -8.93 -18.35
CA GLU A 164 7.90 -9.84 -17.21
C GLU A 164 7.91 -9.08 -15.88
N GLU A 165 8.91 -8.22 -15.65
CA GLU A 165 8.99 -7.38 -14.44
C GLU A 165 7.78 -6.44 -14.29
N TYR A 166 7.24 -5.95 -15.41
CA TYR A 166 6.02 -5.14 -15.42
C TYR A 166 4.79 -5.96 -15.04
N GLU A 167 4.60 -7.13 -15.63
CA GLU A 167 3.46 -8.02 -15.31
C GLU A 167 3.49 -8.48 -13.85
N GLU A 168 4.68 -8.84 -13.32
CA GLU A 168 4.86 -9.16 -11.90
C GLU A 168 4.49 -7.96 -11.01
N SER A 169 4.91 -6.75 -11.38
CA SER A 169 4.58 -5.53 -10.64
C SER A 169 3.07 -5.25 -10.62
N ILE A 170 2.40 -5.40 -11.77
CA ILE A 170 0.94 -5.22 -11.86
C ILE A 170 0.22 -6.26 -10.99
N THR A 171 0.62 -7.53 -11.11
CA THR A 171 0.05 -8.62 -10.33
C THR A 171 0.21 -8.36 -8.83
N HIS A 172 1.40 -7.96 -8.38
CA HIS A 172 1.65 -7.64 -6.98
C HIS A 172 0.79 -6.47 -6.46
N VAL A 173 0.62 -5.42 -7.27
CA VAL A 173 -0.25 -4.27 -6.93
C VAL A 173 -1.71 -4.73 -6.82
N GLU A 174 -2.18 -5.55 -7.76
CA GLU A 174 -3.55 -6.07 -7.73
C GLU A 174 -3.80 -7.00 -6.54
N GLU A 175 -2.89 -7.92 -6.25
CA GLU A 175 -2.98 -8.84 -5.10
C GLU A 175 -3.00 -8.10 -3.77
N TYR A 176 -2.27 -6.99 -3.66
CA TYR A 176 -2.23 -6.19 -2.43
C TYR A 176 -3.49 -5.32 -2.26
N TYR A 177 -3.87 -4.55 -3.28
CA TYR A 177 -4.93 -3.55 -3.15
C TYR A 177 -6.34 -4.10 -3.36
N ASN A 178 -6.56 -5.08 -4.24
CA ASN A 178 -7.91 -5.58 -4.54
C ASN A 178 -8.63 -6.12 -3.29
N PRO A 179 -8.01 -6.97 -2.43
CA PRO A 179 -8.67 -7.45 -1.23
C PRO A 179 -9.01 -6.33 -0.24
N LEU A 180 -8.12 -5.34 -0.10
CA LEU A 180 -8.32 -4.19 0.80
C LEU A 180 -9.49 -3.31 0.34
N ILE A 181 -9.60 -3.08 -0.97
CA ILE A 181 -10.71 -2.31 -1.56
C ILE A 181 -12.04 -3.06 -1.32
N VAL A 182 -12.07 -4.37 -1.55
CA VAL A 182 -13.27 -5.19 -1.29
C VAL A 182 -13.68 -5.14 0.18
N LEU A 183 -12.72 -5.20 1.11
CA LEU A 183 -13.00 -5.05 2.54
C LEU A 183 -13.61 -3.69 2.86
N ALA A 184 -13.02 -2.60 2.35
CA ALA A 184 -13.56 -1.24 2.54
C ALA A 184 -14.95 -1.06 1.91
N GLU A 185 -15.22 -1.67 0.77
CA GLU A 185 -16.54 -1.66 0.12
C GLU A 185 -17.60 -2.43 0.92
N ASN A 186 -17.23 -3.55 1.55
CA ASN A 186 -18.11 -4.28 2.45
C ASN A 186 -18.43 -3.48 3.73
N GLU A 187 -17.43 -2.82 4.32
CA GLU A 187 -17.64 -1.94 5.49
C GLU A 187 -18.58 -0.77 5.15
N LEU A 188 -18.39 -0.16 3.98
CA LEU A 188 -19.28 0.89 3.48
C LEU A 188 -20.72 0.42 3.30
N ALA A 189 -20.92 -0.77 2.74
CA ALA A 189 -22.24 -1.35 2.57
C ALA A 189 -22.94 -1.60 3.92
N GLU A 190 -22.19 -2.07 4.92
CA GLU A 190 -22.71 -2.31 6.27
C GLU A 190 -23.09 -1.00 6.98
N TYR A 191 -22.22 0.03 6.95
CA TYR A 191 -22.55 1.33 7.53
C TYR A 191 -23.71 2.01 6.81
N LYS A 192 -23.79 1.86 5.48
CA LYS A 192 -24.92 2.37 4.70
C LYS A 192 -26.23 1.72 5.13
N LYS A 193 -26.24 0.39 5.33
CA LYS A 193 -27.41 -0.32 5.82
C LYS A 193 -27.80 0.15 7.23
N GLN A 194 -26.83 0.34 8.13
CA GLN A 194 -27.08 0.88 9.46
C GLN A 194 -27.67 2.30 9.40
N LEU A 195 -27.19 3.14 8.48
CA LEU A 195 -27.76 4.47 8.23
C LEU A 195 -29.20 4.41 7.72
N ASP A 196 -29.49 3.50 6.78
CA ASP A 196 -30.82 3.31 6.20
C ASP A 196 -31.84 2.73 7.22
N GLU A 197 -31.37 2.01 8.26
CA GLU A 197 -32.20 1.53 9.37
C GLU A 197 -32.68 2.66 10.30
N TYR A 198 -32.03 3.83 10.29
CA TYR A 198 -32.50 5.00 11.03
C TYR A 198 -33.55 5.77 10.22
N ASP A 199 -34.76 5.86 10.78
CA ASP A 199 -35.89 6.57 10.16
C ASP A 199 -35.57 8.07 9.94
N THR A 200 -35.33 8.44 8.68
CA THR A 200 -34.99 9.80 8.22
C THR A 200 -35.90 10.89 8.81
N ALA A 201 -37.19 10.60 9.04
CA ALA A 201 -38.13 11.56 9.62
C ALA A 201 -37.87 11.85 11.11
N LYS A 202 -37.47 10.83 11.89
CA LYS A 202 -37.07 10.97 13.31
C LYS A 202 -35.70 11.62 13.44
N LEU A 203 -34.80 11.34 12.50
CA LEU A 203 -33.47 11.95 12.48
C LEU A 203 -33.55 13.47 12.23
N GLU A 204 -34.43 13.88 11.32
CA GLU A 204 -34.63 15.29 11.00
C GLU A 204 -35.31 16.05 12.16
N SER A 205 -36.27 15.44 12.86
CA SER A 205 -36.90 16.07 14.04
C SER A 205 -35.91 16.18 15.22
N ALA A 206 -35.09 15.14 15.43
CA ALA A 206 -34.01 15.15 16.41
C ALA A 206 -32.98 16.27 16.12
N ARG A 207 -32.58 16.42 14.85
CA ARG A 207 -31.70 17.50 14.39
C ARG A 207 -32.29 18.90 14.59
N GLN A 208 -33.60 19.08 14.38
CA GLN A 208 -34.27 20.37 14.60
C GLN A 208 -34.34 20.76 16.08
N GLN A 209 -34.56 19.79 16.99
CA GLN A 209 -34.52 20.03 18.43
C GLN A 209 -33.11 20.33 18.95
N GLU A 210 -32.07 19.68 18.42
CA GLU A 210 -30.67 19.93 18.81
C GLU A 210 -30.09 21.22 18.17
N GLN A 211 -30.57 21.62 16.99
CA GLN A 211 -30.18 22.87 16.31
C GLN A 211 -30.44 24.14 17.13
N ALA A 212 -31.42 24.11 18.04
CA ALA A 212 -31.69 25.21 18.95
C ALA A 212 -30.66 25.31 20.10
N LEU A 213 -29.85 24.27 20.32
CA LEU A 213 -28.98 24.10 21.50
C LEU A 213 -27.47 24.07 21.20
N ASP A 214 -27.02 23.72 19.98
CA ASP A 214 -25.60 23.39 19.75
C ASP A 214 -24.90 24.13 18.58
N SER A 215 -24.77 25.46 18.70
CA SER A 215 -24.01 26.27 17.74
C SER A 215 -22.50 26.04 17.80
N GLU A 216 -21.95 25.65 18.96
CA GLU A 216 -20.50 25.45 19.14
C GLU A 216 -19.99 24.19 18.45
N ARG A 217 -20.69 23.04 18.53
CA ARG A 217 -20.27 21.84 17.79
C ARG A 217 -20.26 22.08 16.28
N ARG A 218 -21.24 22.84 15.77
CA ARG A 218 -21.32 23.14 14.34
C ARG A 218 -20.15 24.00 13.87
N VAL A 219 -19.71 24.97 14.68
CA VAL A 219 -18.52 25.79 14.38
C VAL A 219 -17.27 24.92 14.42
N HIS A 220 -17.09 24.09 15.45
CA HIS A 220 -15.93 23.21 15.56
C HIS A 220 -15.85 22.19 14.42
N GLN A 221 -16.99 21.61 14.01
CA GLN A 221 -17.04 20.71 12.85
C GLN A 221 -16.66 21.44 11.56
N LEU A 222 -17.16 22.65 11.35
CA LEU A 222 -16.79 23.47 10.19
C LEU A 222 -15.30 23.81 10.17
N GLU A 223 -14.69 24.04 11.34
CA GLU A 223 -13.24 24.25 11.46
C GLU A 223 -12.45 22.99 11.11
N ILE A 224 -12.85 21.81 11.61
CA ILE A 224 -12.25 20.53 11.26
C ILE A 224 -12.37 20.26 9.75
N ASP A 225 -13.55 20.47 9.17
CA ASP A 225 -13.81 20.25 7.75
C ASP A 225 -12.98 21.21 6.89
N LYS A 226 -12.81 22.46 7.33
CA LYS A 226 -11.98 23.44 6.64
C LYS A 226 -10.51 23.04 6.68
N ILE A 227 -9.99 22.66 7.85
CA ILE A 227 -8.61 22.18 8.01
C ILE A 227 -8.38 20.94 7.15
N SER A 228 -9.32 19.99 7.17
CA SER A 228 -9.24 18.76 6.36
C SER A 228 -9.21 19.07 4.87
N ARG A 229 -10.08 19.96 4.39
CA ARG A 229 -10.10 20.41 2.99
C ARG A 229 -8.82 21.13 2.58
N ASP A 230 -8.27 21.99 3.44
CA ASP A 230 -7.00 22.68 3.17
C ASP A 230 -5.85 21.67 3.03
N TYR A 231 -5.76 20.68 3.93
CA TYR A 231 -4.76 19.62 3.83
C TYR A 231 -4.97 18.72 2.61
N GLU A 232 -6.19 18.33 2.29
CA GLU A 232 -6.51 17.54 1.08
C GLU A 232 -6.12 18.30 -0.19
N THR A 233 -6.41 19.60 -0.25
CA THR A 233 -6.00 20.46 -1.36
C THR A 233 -4.48 20.51 -1.48
N ARG A 234 -3.77 20.73 -0.36
CA ARG A 234 -2.30 20.75 -0.33
C ARG A 234 -1.68 19.42 -0.76
N ILE A 235 -2.27 18.30 -0.34
CA ILE A 235 -1.81 16.95 -0.72
C ILE A 235 -2.01 16.75 -2.22
N ASN A 236 -3.17 17.12 -2.77
CA ASN A 236 -3.45 17.00 -4.20
C ASN A 236 -2.52 17.90 -5.03
N GLU A 237 -2.24 19.13 -4.59
CA GLU A 237 -1.28 20.04 -5.23
C GLU A 237 0.15 19.45 -5.21
N LEU A 238 0.58 18.90 -4.08
CA LEU A 238 1.89 18.24 -3.95
C LEU A 238 1.99 17.02 -4.85
N GLN A 239 0.95 16.18 -4.89
CA GLN A 239 0.90 15.01 -5.77
C GLN A 239 0.98 15.42 -7.24
N THR A 240 0.23 16.46 -7.64
CA THR A 240 0.27 17.00 -9.01
C THR A 240 1.66 17.54 -9.35
N THR A 241 2.26 18.33 -8.45
CA THR A 241 3.62 18.88 -8.64
C THR A 241 4.66 17.77 -8.77
N MET A 242 4.59 16.75 -7.91
CA MET A 242 5.50 15.59 -7.99
C MET A 242 5.32 14.81 -9.29
N ALA A 243 4.10 14.65 -9.78
CA ALA A 243 3.83 14.01 -11.07
C ALA A 243 4.43 14.82 -12.24
N ASP A 244 4.25 16.15 -12.23
CA ASP A 244 4.83 17.05 -13.23
C ASP A 244 6.36 17.06 -13.19
N GLU A 245 6.97 17.07 -12.00
CA GLU A 245 8.43 16.97 -11.83
C GLU A 245 8.98 15.65 -12.37
N ARG A 246 8.32 14.53 -12.06
CA ARG A 246 8.69 13.21 -12.59
C ARG A 246 8.63 13.19 -14.10
N ARG A 247 7.54 13.68 -14.68
CA ARG A 247 7.37 13.79 -16.14
C ARG A 247 8.47 14.64 -16.76
N THR A 248 8.71 15.82 -16.22
CA THR A 248 9.75 16.74 -16.72
C THR A 248 11.14 16.11 -16.61
N ASN A 249 11.42 15.40 -15.52
CA ASN A 249 12.70 14.71 -15.35
C ASN A 249 12.86 13.55 -16.34
N ALA A 250 11.81 12.76 -16.56
CA ALA A 250 11.81 11.70 -17.56
C ALA A 250 12.04 12.25 -18.97
N GLU A 251 11.40 13.36 -19.34
CA GLU A 251 11.61 14.05 -20.61
C GLU A 251 13.06 14.54 -20.76
N LYS A 252 13.63 15.13 -19.70
CA LYS A 252 15.06 15.53 -19.68
C LYS A 252 15.98 14.34 -19.88
N ILE A 253 15.80 13.26 -19.11
CA ILE A 253 16.60 12.03 -19.24
C ILE A 253 16.52 11.50 -20.68
N ARG A 254 15.31 11.43 -21.26
CA ARG A 254 15.11 11.01 -22.65
C ARG A 254 15.88 11.88 -23.64
N SER A 255 15.82 13.20 -23.48
CA SER A 255 16.56 14.14 -24.34
C SER A 255 18.08 13.96 -24.21
N SER A 256 18.61 13.84 -22.98
CA SER A 256 20.04 13.65 -22.73
C SER A 256 20.54 12.31 -23.25
N VAL A 257 19.77 11.23 -23.05
CA VAL A 257 20.10 9.90 -23.62
C VAL A 257 20.10 9.96 -25.14
N THR A 258 19.12 10.66 -25.75
CA THR A 258 19.07 10.82 -27.20
C THR A 258 20.29 11.59 -27.73
N GLU A 259 20.64 12.71 -27.10
CA GLU A 259 21.80 13.53 -27.47
C GLU A 259 23.11 12.73 -27.36
N VAL A 260 23.29 12.03 -26.24
CA VAL A 260 24.47 11.18 -26.01
C VAL A 260 24.52 10.02 -27.00
N SER A 261 23.39 9.34 -27.22
CA SER A 261 23.30 8.23 -28.19
C SER A 261 23.63 8.72 -29.61
N GLN A 262 23.08 9.86 -30.04
CA GLN A 262 23.40 10.46 -31.34
C GLN A 262 24.88 10.82 -31.46
N LYS A 263 25.47 11.41 -30.42
CA LYS A 263 26.90 11.75 -30.41
C LYS A 263 27.77 10.49 -30.54
N TYR A 264 27.47 9.45 -29.78
CA TYR A 264 28.20 8.18 -29.87
C TYR A 264 27.99 7.50 -31.22
N LEU A 265 26.79 7.53 -31.79
CA LEU A 265 26.54 6.99 -33.13
C LEU A 265 27.34 7.75 -34.20
N ALA A 266 27.47 9.07 -34.08
CA ALA A 266 28.31 9.86 -34.99
C ALA A 266 29.79 9.50 -34.84
N GLU A 267 30.30 9.36 -33.61
CA GLU A 267 31.69 8.97 -33.34
C GLU A 267 31.99 7.53 -33.82
N ILE A 268 31.05 6.60 -33.63
CA ILE A 268 31.14 5.25 -34.19
C ILE A 268 31.16 5.30 -35.72
N ALA A 269 30.34 6.15 -36.35
CA ALA A 269 30.32 6.29 -37.80
C ALA A 269 31.63 6.89 -38.36
N GLU A 270 32.35 7.70 -37.58
CA GLU A 270 33.67 8.21 -37.93
C GLU A 270 34.76 7.13 -37.81
N LEU A 271 34.71 6.32 -36.75
CA LEU A 271 35.72 5.27 -36.47
C LEU A 271 35.50 3.97 -37.26
N ASP A 272 34.25 3.64 -37.57
CA ASP A 272 33.82 2.45 -38.32
C ASP A 272 32.81 2.85 -39.39
N PRO A 273 33.26 3.48 -40.49
CA PRO A 273 32.36 3.96 -41.52
C PRO A 273 31.59 2.81 -42.19
N ASP A 274 30.32 3.07 -42.50
CA ASP A 274 29.54 2.18 -43.37
C ASP A 274 29.94 2.40 -44.83
N LEU A 275 30.95 1.64 -45.26
CA LEU A 275 31.44 1.62 -46.63
C LEU A 275 30.59 0.68 -47.51
N SER A 276 29.46 0.15 -47.03
CA SER A 276 28.59 -0.71 -47.84
C SER A 276 28.00 0.02 -49.06
N LYS A 277 27.88 1.35 -49.02
CA LYS A 277 27.34 2.14 -50.14
C LYS A 277 28.41 2.67 -51.10
N ASP A 278 29.68 2.40 -50.81
CA ASP A 278 30.81 2.87 -51.62
C ASP A 278 31.11 1.89 -52.77
N LYS A 279 31.83 2.37 -53.80
CA LYS A 279 32.35 1.55 -54.92
C LYS A 279 33.15 0.34 -54.43
N ASN A 280 33.66 0.41 -53.21
CA ASN A 280 34.43 -0.61 -52.52
C ASN A 280 33.60 -1.87 -52.15
N GLN A 281 32.26 -1.81 -52.11
CA GLN A 281 31.42 -2.98 -51.82
C GLN A 281 31.58 -4.08 -52.89
N ARG A 282 31.83 -3.69 -54.15
CA ARG A 282 32.13 -4.62 -55.24
C ARG A 282 33.39 -5.43 -54.96
N VAL A 283 34.40 -4.81 -54.34
CA VAL A 283 35.65 -5.48 -53.97
C VAL A 283 35.36 -6.54 -52.91
N VAL A 284 34.64 -6.21 -51.84
CA VAL A 284 34.25 -7.20 -50.82
C VAL A 284 33.50 -8.38 -51.43
N GLY A 285 32.53 -8.12 -52.33
CA GLY A 285 31.76 -9.17 -52.99
C GLY A 285 32.58 -10.05 -53.95
N LEU A 286 33.57 -9.48 -54.64
CA LEU A 286 34.46 -10.25 -55.53
C LEU A 286 35.32 -11.25 -54.75
N TYR A 287 35.81 -10.86 -53.58
CA TYR A 287 36.73 -11.68 -52.79
C TYR A 287 36.00 -12.49 -51.70
N SER A 288 34.73 -12.22 -51.38
CA SER A 288 33.99 -12.97 -50.35
C SER A 288 33.85 -14.46 -50.67
N GLY A 289 33.73 -14.83 -51.95
CA GLY A 289 33.57 -16.22 -52.40
C GLY A 289 34.86 -17.03 -52.49
N LEU A 290 36.04 -16.41 -52.32
CA LEU A 290 37.30 -17.14 -52.35
C LEU A 290 37.51 -17.93 -51.05
N PRO A 291 38.14 -19.11 -51.11
CA PRO A 291 38.46 -19.91 -49.93
C PRO A 291 39.39 -19.16 -48.98
N ASP A 292 39.15 -19.31 -47.68
CA ASP A 292 39.97 -18.71 -46.63
C ASP A 292 41.13 -19.64 -46.31
N GLN A 293 42.19 -19.54 -47.10
CA GLN A 293 43.39 -20.37 -46.98
C GLN A 293 44.62 -19.48 -46.84
N ALA A 294 45.58 -19.86 -45.99
CA ALA A 294 46.84 -19.14 -45.93
C ALA A 294 47.63 -19.34 -47.23
N TYR A 295 48.32 -18.29 -47.67
CA TYR A 295 49.32 -18.42 -48.73
C TYR A 295 50.44 -19.35 -48.23
N ASP A 296 50.81 -20.33 -49.05
CA ASP A 296 51.82 -21.33 -48.73
C ASP A 296 52.61 -21.70 -49.99
N PHE A 297 53.70 -20.97 -50.20
CA PHE A 297 54.53 -21.17 -51.38
C PHE A 297 55.28 -22.50 -51.40
N LYS A 298 55.55 -23.09 -50.23
CA LYS A 298 56.32 -24.36 -50.15
C LYS A 298 55.51 -25.47 -50.78
N THR A 299 54.23 -25.56 -50.41
CA THR A 299 53.29 -26.50 -51.02
C THR A 299 53.20 -26.28 -52.54
N PHE A 300 53.17 -25.04 -53.01
CA PHE A 300 53.16 -24.74 -54.45
C PHE A 300 54.42 -25.21 -55.17
N VAL A 301 55.61 -24.91 -54.63
CA VAL A 301 56.92 -25.32 -55.20
C VAL A 301 57.04 -26.84 -55.27
N GLU A 302 56.65 -27.53 -54.19
CA GLU A 302 56.66 -29.00 -54.12
C GLU A 302 55.71 -29.64 -55.15
N GLN A 303 54.50 -29.11 -55.30
CA GLN A 303 53.50 -29.65 -56.22
C GLN A 303 53.85 -29.45 -57.70
N ASN A 304 54.52 -28.34 -58.03
CA ASN A 304 54.85 -27.97 -59.40
C ASN A 304 56.31 -28.26 -59.78
N ASN A 305 57.11 -28.84 -58.88
CA ASN A 305 58.53 -29.15 -59.10
C ASN A 305 59.33 -27.95 -59.62
N VAL A 306 59.18 -26.79 -58.99
CA VAL A 306 59.88 -25.57 -59.41
C VAL A 306 61.35 -25.64 -59.03
N GLU A 307 62.25 -25.71 -60.03
CA GLU A 307 63.70 -25.88 -59.83
C GLU A 307 64.47 -24.54 -59.88
N ASP A 308 63.91 -23.46 -60.45
CA ASP A 308 64.61 -22.18 -60.60
C ASP A 308 64.77 -21.47 -59.25
N GLU A 309 66.00 -21.42 -58.74
CA GLU A 309 66.32 -20.84 -57.41
C GLU A 309 65.88 -19.38 -57.27
N THR A 310 65.92 -18.59 -58.35
CA THR A 310 65.50 -17.19 -58.33
C THR A 310 63.99 -17.07 -58.14
N THR A 311 63.22 -17.93 -58.81
CA THR A 311 61.77 -18.05 -58.67
C THR A 311 61.38 -18.50 -57.26
N VAL A 312 62.04 -19.54 -56.74
CA VAL A 312 61.81 -20.03 -55.37
C VAL A 312 62.13 -18.96 -54.32
N LEU A 313 63.22 -18.21 -54.49
CA LEU A 313 63.57 -17.09 -53.60
C LEU A 313 62.52 -15.99 -53.64
N GLY A 314 62.04 -15.61 -54.83
CA GLY A 314 60.99 -14.59 -54.99
C GLY A 314 59.67 -14.99 -54.34
N MET A 315 59.26 -16.25 -54.49
CA MET A 315 58.07 -16.80 -53.82
C MET A 315 58.24 -16.82 -52.29
N GLY A 316 59.42 -17.16 -51.79
CA GLY A 316 59.75 -17.11 -50.36
C GLY A 316 59.70 -15.69 -49.79
N GLN A 317 60.21 -14.70 -50.52
CA GLN A 317 60.10 -13.28 -50.11
C GLN A 317 58.64 -12.81 -50.07
N TYR A 318 57.81 -13.28 -51.02
CA TYR A 318 56.38 -12.99 -50.98
C TYR A 318 55.70 -13.57 -49.74
N GLN A 319 56.05 -14.80 -49.35
CA GLN A 319 55.54 -15.43 -48.11
C GLN A 319 55.89 -14.56 -46.89
N GLU A 320 57.12 -14.07 -46.78
CA GLU A 320 57.52 -13.20 -45.67
C GLU A 320 56.67 -11.92 -45.61
N TYR A 321 56.38 -11.29 -46.76
CA TYR A 321 55.50 -10.13 -46.81
C TYR A 321 54.05 -10.47 -46.47
N TYR A 322 53.55 -11.62 -46.91
CA TYR A 322 52.22 -12.11 -46.55
C TYR A 322 52.10 -12.35 -45.04
N ASP A 323 53.10 -13.01 -44.43
CA ASP A 323 53.11 -13.30 -43.00
C ASP A 323 53.20 -12.01 -42.18
N GLN A 324 54.03 -11.04 -42.60
CA GLN A 324 54.09 -9.70 -41.99
C GLN A 324 52.76 -8.97 -42.10
N TYR A 325 52.13 -8.96 -43.28
CA TYR A 325 50.81 -8.37 -43.48
C TYR A 325 49.77 -9.01 -42.55
N ASN A 326 49.72 -10.34 -42.49
CA ASN A 326 48.79 -11.07 -41.65
C ASN A 326 49.03 -10.79 -40.15
N SER A 327 50.29 -10.64 -39.72
CA SER A 327 50.64 -10.30 -38.33
C SER A 327 50.10 -8.93 -37.89
N VAL A 328 49.99 -7.97 -38.83
CA VAL A 328 49.44 -6.63 -38.58
C VAL A 328 47.92 -6.63 -38.64
N MET A 329 47.32 -7.46 -39.49
CA MET A 329 45.86 -7.49 -39.70
C MET A 329 45.11 -8.34 -38.66
N GLU A 330 45.72 -9.41 -38.15
CA GLU A 330 45.05 -10.31 -37.19
C GLU A 330 44.56 -9.60 -35.92
N PRO A 331 45.30 -8.66 -35.31
CA PRO A 331 44.78 -7.87 -34.19
C PRO A 331 43.60 -6.96 -34.57
N LEU A 332 43.61 -6.40 -35.79
CA LEU A 332 42.55 -5.52 -36.27
C LEU A 332 41.25 -6.30 -36.53
N GLU A 333 41.34 -7.54 -37.02
CA GLU A 333 40.17 -8.41 -37.21
C GLU A 333 39.47 -8.80 -35.89
N LYS A 334 40.19 -8.74 -34.76
CA LYS A 334 39.63 -9.02 -33.43
C LYS A 334 38.83 -7.86 -32.86
N ILE A 335 38.91 -6.66 -33.46
CA ILE A 335 38.12 -5.50 -33.04
C ILE A 335 36.66 -5.73 -33.47
N PRO A 336 35.68 -5.62 -32.55
CA PRO A 336 34.28 -5.89 -32.84
C PRO A 336 33.61 -4.69 -33.54
N PHE A 337 34.03 -4.40 -34.76
CA PHE A 337 33.39 -3.40 -35.62
C PHE A 337 31.91 -3.74 -35.83
N LYS A 338 31.04 -2.72 -35.86
CA LYS A 338 29.59 -2.87 -36.03
C LYS A 338 29.15 -2.77 -37.49
N ASN A 339 29.90 -2.03 -38.30
CA ASN A 339 29.56 -1.74 -39.69
C ASN A 339 30.39 -2.61 -40.62
N SER A 340 31.13 -2.00 -41.55
CA SER A 340 31.67 -2.70 -42.71
C SER A 340 33.16 -3.06 -42.59
N ALA A 341 33.90 -2.46 -41.64
CA ALA A 341 35.35 -2.55 -41.55
C ALA A 341 35.87 -4.00 -41.50
N THR A 342 35.26 -4.89 -40.72
CA THR A 342 35.64 -6.32 -40.66
C THR A 342 35.56 -7.00 -42.03
N SER A 343 34.54 -6.69 -42.81
CA SER A 343 34.36 -7.29 -44.15
C SER A 343 35.45 -6.81 -45.11
N TYR A 344 35.88 -5.56 -44.99
CA TYR A 344 36.98 -5.00 -45.78
C TYR A 344 38.34 -5.57 -45.38
N LEU A 345 38.60 -5.76 -44.08
CA LEU A 345 39.83 -6.41 -43.59
C LEU A 345 39.96 -7.85 -44.12
N LYS A 346 38.86 -8.61 -44.07
CA LYS A 346 38.81 -9.96 -44.65
C LYS A 346 39.03 -9.93 -46.17
N ALA A 347 38.40 -8.99 -46.86
CA ALA A 347 38.58 -8.84 -48.31
C ALA A 347 40.03 -8.48 -48.65
N SER A 348 40.68 -7.59 -47.89
CA SER A 348 42.07 -7.20 -48.14
C SER A 348 43.04 -8.36 -47.95
N LYS A 349 42.82 -9.21 -46.93
CA LYS A 349 43.61 -10.44 -46.75
C LYS A 349 43.51 -11.38 -47.96
N LYS A 350 42.28 -11.59 -48.45
CA LYS A 350 42.04 -12.42 -49.65
C LYS A 350 42.62 -11.81 -50.93
N ILE A 351 42.64 -10.48 -51.04
CA ILE A 351 43.30 -9.79 -52.17
C ILE A 351 44.80 -10.08 -52.15
N VAL A 352 45.46 -9.91 -51.00
CA VAL A 352 46.90 -10.19 -50.88
C VAL A 352 47.17 -11.67 -51.17
N GLN A 353 46.42 -12.60 -50.57
CA GLN A 353 46.56 -14.02 -50.90
C GLN A 353 46.45 -14.30 -52.42
N ASN A 354 45.46 -13.71 -53.09
CA ASN A 354 45.26 -13.90 -54.53
C ASN A 354 46.35 -13.25 -55.38
N MET A 355 46.96 -12.15 -54.92
CA MET A 355 48.16 -11.58 -55.55
C MET A 355 49.33 -12.57 -55.51
N GLY A 356 49.52 -13.27 -54.38
CA GLY A 356 50.53 -14.33 -54.24
C GLY A 356 50.30 -15.47 -55.22
N ILE A 357 49.07 -16.01 -55.26
CA ILE A 357 48.70 -17.08 -56.20
C ILE A 357 48.91 -16.65 -57.67
N THR A 358 48.59 -15.39 -57.99
CA THR A 358 48.80 -14.86 -59.35
C THR A 358 50.28 -14.74 -59.67
N PHE A 359 51.09 -14.30 -58.71
CA PHE A 359 52.55 -14.22 -58.84
C PHE A 359 53.17 -15.61 -59.04
N GLU A 360 52.77 -16.61 -58.24
CA GLU A 360 53.26 -17.98 -58.35
C GLU A 360 53.01 -18.58 -59.74
N ASN A 361 51.78 -18.46 -60.24
CA ASN A 361 51.41 -18.95 -61.57
C ASN A 361 52.19 -18.24 -62.69
N ALA A 362 52.39 -16.93 -62.59
CA ALA A 362 53.17 -16.18 -63.57
C ALA A 362 54.65 -16.58 -63.54
N ALA A 363 55.21 -16.75 -62.34
CA ALA A 363 56.62 -17.11 -62.16
C ALA A 363 56.91 -18.55 -62.61
N LEU A 364 56.00 -19.50 -62.36
CA LEU A 364 56.08 -20.86 -62.90
C LEU A 364 56.14 -20.81 -64.44
N ARG A 365 55.20 -20.09 -65.07
CA ARG A 365 55.17 -19.97 -66.53
C ARG A 365 56.46 -19.37 -67.10
N PHE A 366 57.00 -18.33 -66.48
CA PHE A 366 58.28 -17.75 -66.91
C PHE A 366 59.46 -18.72 -66.71
N SER A 367 59.46 -19.50 -65.63
CA SER A 367 60.47 -20.52 -65.39
C SER A 367 60.44 -21.62 -66.46
N GLU A 368 59.25 -22.06 -66.86
CA GLU A 368 59.04 -23.04 -67.94
C GLU A 368 59.48 -22.46 -69.31
N GLU A 369 59.06 -21.24 -69.64
CA GLU A 369 59.46 -20.56 -70.90
C GLU A 369 60.99 -20.38 -70.98
N LYS A 370 61.65 -20.05 -69.86
CA LYS A 370 63.12 -19.95 -69.78
C LYS A 370 63.79 -21.31 -70.01
N LYS A 371 63.27 -22.38 -69.39
CA LYS A 371 63.79 -23.75 -69.57
C LYS A 371 63.67 -24.21 -71.03
N GLU A 372 62.56 -23.88 -71.69
CA GLU A 372 62.38 -24.16 -73.13
C GLU A 372 63.39 -23.41 -73.99
N LEU A 373 63.59 -22.11 -73.72
CA LEU A 373 64.57 -21.29 -74.44
C LEU A 373 66.00 -21.81 -74.26
N ASP A 374 66.39 -22.18 -73.04
CA ASP A 374 67.72 -22.72 -72.73
C ASP A 374 67.97 -24.05 -73.46
N ASN A 375 66.94 -24.91 -73.57
CA ASN A 375 67.00 -26.14 -74.35
C ASN A 375 67.17 -25.85 -75.85
N GLN A 376 66.40 -24.91 -76.41
CA GLN A 376 66.54 -24.50 -77.82
C GLN A 376 67.92 -23.92 -78.14
N ILE A 377 68.49 -23.11 -77.23
CA ILE A 377 69.85 -22.58 -77.37
C ILE A 377 70.88 -23.71 -77.32
N THR A 378 70.68 -24.70 -76.45
CA THR A 378 71.56 -25.87 -76.34
C THR A 378 71.51 -26.73 -77.60
N ASP A 379 70.32 -26.94 -78.16
CA ASP A 379 70.11 -27.68 -79.41
C ASP A 379 70.69 -26.97 -80.64
N LEU A 380 70.76 -25.63 -80.63
CA LEU A 380 71.40 -24.84 -81.69
C LEU A 380 72.94 -24.82 -81.60
N ASN A 381 73.50 -25.12 -80.42
CA ASN A 381 74.95 -25.14 -80.16
C ASN A 381 75.58 -26.53 -80.32
N ASN A 382 74.76 -27.58 -80.46
CA ASN A 382 75.17 -28.96 -80.79
C ASN A 382 74.94 -29.24 -82.27
#